data_AF-D5ZT91-F1
#
_entry.id   AF-D5ZT91-F1
#
_cell.length_a   1.000
_cell.length_b   1.000
_cell.length_c   1.000
_cell.angle_alpha   90.00
_cell.angle_beta   90.00
_cell.angle_gamma   90.00
#
_symmetry.space_group_name_H-M   'P 1'
#
loop_
_entity.id
_entity.type
_entity.pdbx_description
1 polymer ?
#
loop_
_entity_poly.entity_id
_entity_poly.type
_entity_poly.pdbx_seq_one_letter_code
_entity_poly.pdbx_strand_id
1 'polypeptide(L)'
;MSDTFRFRLLPWTTPEGKPCYLSTDSDRSRLSRLADDVEEDQLDSGEQVLAGARAVLADPGAGERAVRFALTRATESLEEALRVAESRGRRLLFRIE
;
A
#
# COMPACT_ATOMS: atom_id res chain seq x y z
N MET A 1 24.61 -23.19 -8.75
CA MET A 1 23.93 -22.48 -7.63
C MET A 1 23.05 -21.44 -8.27
N SER A 2 21.76 -21.74 -8.46
CA SER A 2 20.83 -20.78 -9.04
C SER A 2 20.44 -19.79 -7.95
N ASP A 3 21.03 -18.60 -7.96
CA ASP A 3 20.54 -17.49 -7.14
C ASP A 3 19.13 -17.16 -7.64
N THR A 4 18.14 -17.48 -6.82
CA THR A 4 16.76 -17.09 -7.06
C THR A 4 16.61 -15.68 -6.53
N PHE A 5 16.94 -14.67 -7.36
CA PHE A 5 16.70 -13.27 -6.99
C PHE A 5 15.20 -13.05 -6.76
N ARG A 6 14.81 -12.86 -5.51
CA ARG A 6 13.43 -12.51 -5.15
C ARG A 6 13.30 -11.00 -5.18
N PHE A 7 12.60 -10.50 -6.20
CA PHE A 7 12.24 -9.08 -6.25
C PHE A 7 11.02 -8.81 -5.38
N ARG A 8 11.17 -7.96 -4.38
CA ARG A 8 10.05 -7.43 -3.57
C ARG A 8 9.59 -6.10 -4.15
N LEU A 9 8.30 -5.98 -4.45
CA LEU A 9 7.69 -4.68 -4.73
C LEU A 9 7.69 -3.84 -3.44
N LEU A 10 8.15 -2.59 -3.50
CA LEU A 10 8.17 -1.69 -2.36
C LEU A 10 6.87 -0.87 -2.27
N PRO A 11 6.40 -0.52 -1.06
CA PRO A 11 5.14 0.22 -0.86
C PRO A 11 5.24 1.70 -1.26
N TRP A 12 6.43 2.17 -1.66
CA TRP A 12 6.65 3.48 -2.25
C TRP A 12 7.04 3.40 -3.74
N THR A 13 6.88 4.52 -4.43
CA THR A 13 7.29 4.72 -5.83
C THR A 13 8.59 5.50 -5.91
N THR A 14 9.17 5.58 -7.11
CA THR A 14 10.19 6.60 -7.41
C THR A 14 9.55 8.00 -7.40
N PRO A 15 10.36 9.08 -7.38
CA PRO A 15 9.84 10.44 -7.51
C PRO A 15 8.99 10.66 -8.77
N GLU A 16 9.24 9.91 -9.84
CA GLU A 16 8.49 9.93 -11.10
C GLU A 16 7.25 9.03 -11.07
N GLY A 17 6.88 8.46 -9.92
CA GLY A 17 5.71 7.60 -9.73
C GLY A 17 5.89 6.17 -10.24
N LYS A 18 7.11 5.73 -10.55
CA LYS A 18 7.34 4.36 -11.06
C LYS A 18 7.39 3.33 -9.92
N PRO A 19 6.94 2.08 -10.13
CA PRO A 19 7.10 1.03 -9.15
C PRO A 19 8.58 0.78 -8.81
N CYS A 20 8.90 0.63 -7.53
CA CYS A 20 10.24 0.34 -7.05
C CYS A 20 10.34 -1.10 -6.55
N TYR A 21 11.44 -1.79 -6.89
CA TYR A 21 11.69 -3.18 -6.50
C TYR A 21 13.00 -3.32 -5.73
N LEU A 22 12.95 -4.09 -4.65
CA LEU A 22 14.12 -4.49 -3.87
C LEU A 22 14.59 -5.88 -4.34
N SER A 23 15.83 -5.97 -4.79
CA SER A 23 16.53 -7.25 -4.96
C SER A 23 17.25 -7.58 -3.65
N THR A 24 16.88 -8.69 -3.00
CA THR A 24 17.54 -9.13 -1.77
C THR A 24 17.41 -10.63 -1.58
N ASP A 25 18.44 -11.24 -0.99
CA ASP A 25 18.46 -12.67 -0.69
C ASP A 25 17.72 -13.00 0.62
N SER A 26 17.20 -11.98 1.33
CA SER A 26 16.52 -12.14 2.62
C SER A 26 15.38 -11.16 2.81
N ASP A 27 14.20 -11.69 3.10
CA ASP A 27 13.01 -10.93 3.52
C ASP A 27 13.20 -10.24 4.89
N ARG A 28 14.32 -10.48 5.60
CA ARG A 28 14.66 -9.82 6.86
C ARG A 28 15.69 -8.70 6.71
N SER A 29 16.03 -8.31 5.48
CA SER A 29 16.92 -7.18 5.23
C SER A 29 16.37 -5.87 5.82
N ARG A 30 17.24 -4.88 6.04
CA ARG A 30 16.84 -3.58 6.62
C ARG A 30 15.76 -2.88 5.78
N LEU A 31 15.88 -2.95 4.46
CA LEU A 31 14.90 -2.38 3.53
C LEU A 31 13.60 -3.18 3.49
N SER A 32 13.65 -4.51 3.67
CA SER A 32 12.43 -5.33 3.76
C SER A 32 11.62 -4.97 5.02
N ARG A 33 12.29 -4.79 6.17
CA ARG A 33 11.64 -4.33 7.41
C ARG A 33 11.06 -2.92 7.27
N LEU A 34 11.82 -1.99 6.68
CA LEU A 34 11.28 -0.66 6.37
C LEU A 34 10.04 -0.73 5.46
N ALA A 35 10.04 -1.65 4.50
CA ALA A 35 8.87 -1.87 3.66
C ALA A 35 7.69 -2.45 4.45
N ASP A 36 7.92 -3.31 5.43
CA ASP A 36 6.86 -3.79 6.33
C ASP A 36 6.28 -2.64 7.18
N ASP A 37 7.15 -1.81 7.77
CA ASP A 37 6.74 -0.66 8.59
C ASP A 37 5.90 0.34 7.77
N VAL A 38 6.32 0.65 6.53
CA VAL A 38 5.55 1.55 5.65
C VAL A 38 4.25 0.92 5.16
N GLU A 39 4.22 -0.40 4.91
CA GLU A 39 2.97 -1.10 4.61
C GLU A 39 1.98 -1.01 5.78
N GLU A 40 2.45 -1.05 7.04
CA GLU A 40 1.63 -0.87 8.24
C GLU A 40 1.12 0.57 8.37
N ASP A 41 2.00 1.57 8.26
CA ASP A 41 1.63 2.99 8.32
C ASP A 41 0.57 3.38 7.25
N GLN A 42 0.70 2.84 6.04
CA GLN A 42 -0.27 3.07 4.95
C GLN A 42 -1.65 2.48 5.28
N LEU A 43 -1.70 1.29 5.87
CA LEU A 43 -2.95 0.65 6.25
C LEU A 43 -3.63 1.41 7.41
N ASP A 44 -2.86 1.83 8.42
CA ASP A 44 -3.36 2.62 9.54
C ASP A 44 -3.89 4.00 9.09
N SER A 45 -3.19 4.64 8.14
CA SER A 45 -3.68 5.86 7.48
C SER A 45 -4.99 5.60 6.73
N GLY A 46 -5.07 4.48 6.00
CA GLY A 46 -6.28 4.05 5.29
C GLY A 46 -7.48 3.82 6.21
N GLU A 47 -7.28 3.25 7.41
CA GLU A 47 -8.34 3.10 8.41
C GLU A 47 -8.91 4.45 8.87
N GLN A 48 -8.04 5.44 9.11
CA GLN A 48 -8.43 6.80 9.47
C GLN A 48 -9.20 7.50 8.34
N VAL A 49 -8.73 7.36 7.10
CA VAL A 49 -9.42 7.90 5.92
C VAL A 49 -10.80 7.25 5.75
N LEU A 50 -10.90 5.94 5.93
CA LEU A 50 -12.17 5.22 5.86
C LEU A 50 -13.15 5.70 6.94
N ALA A 51 -12.69 5.92 8.17
CA ALA A 51 -13.51 6.47 9.25
C ALA A 51 -14.02 7.88 8.91
N GLY A 52 -13.13 8.76 8.40
CA GLY A 52 -13.49 10.11 7.97
C GLY A 52 -14.49 10.12 6.81
N ALA A 53 -14.28 9.27 5.79
CA ALA A 53 -15.19 9.14 4.67
C ALA A 53 -16.59 8.66 5.10
N ARG A 54 -16.65 7.68 6.03
CA ARG A 54 -17.92 7.23 6.62
C ARG A 54 -18.63 8.35 7.38
N ALA A 55 -17.90 9.18 8.12
CA ALA A 55 -18.47 10.31 8.83
C ALA A 55 -19.07 11.35 7.86
N VAL A 56 -18.36 11.67 6.77
CA VAL A 56 -18.88 12.58 5.72
C VAL A 56 -20.13 12.02 5.05
N LEU A 57 -20.16 10.72 4.75
CA LEU A 57 -21.33 10.06 4.15
C LEU A 57 -22.54 9.99 5.11
N ALA A 58 -22.29 9.97 6.42
CA ALA A 58 -23.34 9.92 7.43
C ALA A 58 -23.97 11.30 7.72
N ASP A 59 -23.33 12.40 7.30
CA ASP A 59 -23.84 13.76 7.47
C ASP A 59 -24.68 14.19 6.25
N PRO A 60 -26.02 14.30 6.35
CA PRO A 60 -26.87 14.75 5.26
C PRO A 60 -26.62 16.21 4.84
N GLY A 61 -25.95 17.00 5.69
CA GLY A 61 -25.55 18.38 5.42
C GLY A 61 -24.18 18.50 4.74
N ALA A 62 -23.48 17.38 4.51
CA ALA A 62 -22.17 17.39 3.87
C ALA A 62 -22.26 17.96 2.45
N GLY A 63 -21.58 19.08 2.22
CA GLY A 63 -21.54 19.73 0.90
C GLY A 63 -20.62 19.00 -0.08
N GLU A 64 -20.77 19.33 -1.38
CA GLU A 64 -20.01 18.72 -2.48
C GLU A 64 -18.49 18.72 -2.24
N ARG A 65 -17.94 19.80 -1.68
CA ARG A 65 -16.50 19.90 -1.39
C ARG A 65 -16.03 18.87 -0.37
N ALA A 66 -16.81 18.62 0.68
CA ALA A 66 -16.47 17.63 1.71
C ALA A 66 -16.53 16.21 1.12
N VAL A 67 -17.57 15.91 0.33
CA VAL A 67 -17.71 14.61 -0.35
C VAL A 67 -16.57 14.38 -1.34
N ARG A 68 -16.24 15.37 -2.17
CA ARG A 68 -15.14 15.27 -3.14
C ARG A 68 -13.80 15.06 -2.44
N PHE A 69 -13.52 15.80 -1.37
CA PHE A 69 -12.32 15.63 -0.58
C PHE A 69 -12.23 14.22 0.03
N ALA A 70 -13.31 13.75 0.67
CA ALA A 70 -13.35 12.41 1.25
C ALA A 70 -13.14 11.31 0.20
N LEU A 71 -13.76 11.46 -0.98
CA LEU A 71 -13.58 10.51 -2.08
C LEU A 71 -12.14 10.52 -2.62
N THR A 72 -11.51 11.69 -2.80
CA THR A 72 -10.11 11.81 -3.22
C THR A 72 -9.18 11.09 -2.24
N ARG A 73 -9.35 11.33 -0.93
CA ARG A 73 -8.53 10.64 0.09
C ARG A 73 -8.79 9.13 0.08
N ALA A 74 -10.05 8.70 -0.06
CA ALA A 74 -10.39 7.29 -0.13
C ALA A 74 -9.78 6.60 -1.36
N THR A 75 -9.71 7.27 -2.52
CA THR A 75 -9.06 6.71 -3.71
C THR A 75 -7.55 6.59 -3.53
N GLU A 76 -6.89 7.57 -2.91
CA GLU A 76 -5.46 7.52 -2.61
C GLU A 76 -5.14 6.35 -1.66
N SER A 77 -5.88 6.19 -0.56
CA SER A 77 -5.69 5.06 0.36
C SER A 77 -6.03 3.70 -0.26
N LEU A 78 -6.96 3.65 -1.21
CA LEU A 78 -7.27 2.41 -1.94
C LEU A 78 -6.10 1.99 -2.85
N GLU A 79 -5.47 2.95 -3.53
CA GLU A 79 -4.28 2.68 -4.35
C GLU A 79 -3.12 2.13 -3.50
N GLU A 80 -2.89 2.72 -2.32
CA GLU A 80 -1.92 2.24 -1.34
C GLU A 80 -2.26 0.81 -0.88
N ALA A 81 -3.50 0.55 -0.48
CA ALA A 81 -3.94 -0.78 -0.03
C ALA A 81 -3.78 -1.86 -1.13
N LEU A 82 -4.11 -1.54 -2.38
CA LEU A 82 -3.91 -2.44 -3.51
C LEU A 82 -2.43 -2.73 -3.75
N ARG A 83 -1.56 -1.72 -3.60
CA ARG A 83 -0.11 -1.89 -3.71
C ARG A 83 0.44 -2.77 -2.59
N VAL A 84 -0.01 -2.57 -1.35
CA VAL A 84 0.35 -3.45 -0.23
C VAL A 84 -0.08 -4.88 -0.55
N ALA A 85 -1.35 -5.09 -0.95
CA ALA A 85 -1.85 -6.41 -1.29
C ALA A 85 -1.03 -7.11 -2.39
N GLU A 86 -0.65 -6.40 -3.46
CA GLU A 86 0.22 -6.92 -4.51
C GLU A 86 1.62 -7.26 -3.98
N SER A 87 2.22 -6.36 -3.20
CA SER A 87 3.51 -6.57 -2.55
C SER A 87 3.50 -7.85 -1.69
N ARG A 88 2.48 -8.03 -0.84
CA ARG A 88 2.35 -9.21 0.02
C ARG A 88 2.06 -10.48 -0.78
N GLY A 89 1.18 -10.40 -1.80
CA GLY A 89 0.82 -11.52 -2.66
C GLY A 89 2.00 -12.09 -3.43
N ARG A 90 2.89 -11.23 -3.95
CA ARG A 90 4.12 -11.66 -4.65
C ARG A 90 5.15 -12.30 -3.73
N ARG A 91 5.09 -12.09 -2.40
CA ARG A 91 5.96 -12.77 -1.43
C ARG A 91 5.56 -14.22 -1.19
N LEU A 92 4.27 -14.55 -1.36
CA LEU A 92 3.78 -15.92 -1.30
C LEU A 92 4.29 -16.66 -2.55
N LEU A 93 5.34 -17.46 -2.40
CA LEU A 93 5.88 -18.30 -3.46
C LEU A 93 4.76 -19.09 -4.16
N PHE A 94 4.68 -18.94 -5.48
CA PHE A 94 4.07 -19.95 -6.33
C PHE A 94 4.88 -21.24 -6.13
N ARG A 95 4.27 -22.24 -5.49
CA ARG A 95 4.79 -23.61 -5.46
C ARG A 95 4.37 -24.25 -6.77
N ILE A 96 5.32 -24.39 -7.69
CA ILE A 96 5.15 -25.22 -8.88
C ILE A 96 5.39 -26.65 -8.41
N GLU A 97 4.35 -27.48 -8.52
CA GLU A 97 4.46 -28.95 -8.50
C GLU A 97 5.17 -29.45 -9.77
#